data_AF-A0A820KJD8-F1
#
_entry.id   AF-A0A820KJD8-F1
#
_cell.length_a   1.000
_cell.length_b   1.000
_cell.length_c   1.000
_cell.angle_alpha   90.00
_cell.angle_beta   90.00
_cell.angle_gamma   90.00
#
_symmetry.space_group_name_H-M   'P 1'
#
loop_
_entity.id
_entity.type
_entity.pdbx_description
1 polymer ?
#
loop_
_entity_poly.entity_id
_entity_poly.type
_entity_poly.pdbx_seq_one_letter_code
_entity_poly.pdbx_strand_id
1 'polypeptide(L)' 'NMVERTLGAKLPLADMHRLEWVTADQESSQMNANKQTTLTDTNITLNPMQIRTFRVTLA' A
#
# COMPACT_ATOMS: atom_id res chain seq x y z
N ASN A 1 -12.40 4.76 -12.06
CA ASN A 1 -10.93 4.91 -11.80
C ASN A 1 -10.67 4.58 -10.34
N MET A 2 -9.67 3.74 -10.02
CA MET A 2 -9.36 3.29 -8.66
C MET A 2 -7.91 3.62 -8.31
N VAL A 3 -7.69 4.24 -7.16
CA VAL A 3 -6.35 4.62 -6.67
C VAL A 3 -6.16 4.15 -5.23
N GLU A 4 -5.13 3.36 -4.97
CA GLU A 4 -4.79 2.90 -3.62
C GLU A 4 -4.20 4.03 -2.76
N ARG A 5 -4.59 4.05 -1.48
CA ARG A 5 -4.27 5.08 -0.50
C ARG A 5 -3.73 4.46 0.78
N THR A 6 -3.00 5.25 1.56
CA THR A 6 -2.67 4.93 2.96
C THR A 6 -3.95 4.66 3.76
N LEU A 7 -3.84 3.93 4.88
CA LEU A 7 -4.99 3.59 5.74
C LEU A 7 -5.87 4.81 6.12
N GLY A 8 -5.25 5.96 6.43
CA GLY A 8 -5.97 7.20 6.72
C GLY A 8 -6.51 7.95 5.49
N ALA A 9 -6.51 7.32 4.32
CA ALA A 9 -6.94 7.84 3.01
C ALA A 9 -6.28 9.15 2.52
N LYS A 10 -5.29 9.69 3.25
CA LYS A 10 -4.73 11.02 3.02
C LYS A 10 -3.74 11.09 1.86
N LEU A 11 -2.91 10.06 1.68
CA LEU A 11 -1.82 10.03 0.69
C LEU A 11 -1.99 8.81 -0.24
N PRO A 12 -1.64 8.91 -1.56
CA PRO A 12 -1.46 7.72 -2.38
C PRO A 12 -0.48 6.74 -1.73
N LEU A 13 -0.79 5.46 -1.73
CA LEU A 13 0.08 4.47 -1.07
C LEU A 13 1.48 4.44 -1.70
N ALA A 14 1.56 4.66 -3.02
CA ALA A 14 2.80 4.70 -3.78
C ALA A 14 3.75 5.85 -3.39
N ASP A 15 3.21 6.93 -2.82
CA ASP A 15 4.00 8.09 -2.40
C ASP A 15 4.41 8.01 -0.91
N MET A 16 4.01 6.93 -0.21
CA MET A 16 4.31 6.77 1.21
C MET A 16 5.74 6.28 1.41
N HIS A 17 6.53 7.08 2.11
CA HIS A 17 7.86 6.71 2.58
C HIS A 17 7.84 6.53 4.10
N ARG A 18 8.48 5.47 4.60
CA ARG A 18 8.67 5.20 6.03
C ARG A 18 10.17 5.13 6.31
N LEU A 19 10.55 5.45 7.55
CA LEU A 19 11.92 5.22 8.00
C LEU A 19 12.21 3.72 7.99
N GLU A 20 13.41 3.37 7.54
CA GLU A 20 13.93 2.01 7.59
C GLU A 20 14.70 1.82 8.90
N TRP A 21 14.22 0.89 9.71
CA TRP A 21 14.87 0.48 10.95
C TRP A 21 15.40 -0.92 10.78
N VAL A 22 16.61 -1.15 11.31
CA VAL A 22 17.22 -2.48 11.40
C VAL A 22 17.35 -2.80 12.88
N THR A 23 16.79 -3.95 13.29
CA THR A 23 16.89 -4.41 14.68
C THR A 23 18.23 -5.09 14.94
N ALA A 24 18.57 -5.31 16.21
CA ALA A 24 19.79 -6.03 16.60
C ALA A 24 19.85 -7.45 15.99
N ASP A 25 18.68 -8.05 15.75
CA ASP A 25 18.52 -9.38 15.16
C ASP A 25 18.53 -9.36 13.62
N GLN A 26 18.94 -8.24 13.02
CA GLN A 26 19.02 -8.02 11.56
C GLN A 26 17.66 -8.06 10.84
N GLU A 27 16.55 -7.92 11.55
CA GLU A 27 15.24 -7.76 10.93
C GLU A 27 15.11 -6.33 10.37
N SER A 28 14.53 -6.21 9.18
CA SER A 28 14.34 -4.93 8.49
C SER A 28 12.88 -4.54 8.46
N SER A 29 12.59 -3.29 8.79
CA SER A 29 11.25 -2.70 8.63
C SER A 29 10.95 -2.28 7.18
N GLN A 30 11.75 -2.71 6.20
CA GLN A 30 11.57 -2.35 4.80
C GLN A 30 10.17 -2.72 4.32
N MET A 31 9.47 -1.69 3.85
CA MET A 31 8.17 -1.85 3.26
C MET A 31 8.35 -2.02 1.75
N ASN A 32 8.05 -3.21 1.24
CA ASN A 32 7.82 -3.40 -0.19
C ASN A 32 6.49 -2.74 -0.56
N ALA A 33 6.53 -1.43 -0.83
CA ALA A 33 5.41 -0.73 -1.44
C ALA A 33 5.27 -1.27 -2.86
N ASN A 34 4.23 -2.09 -3.09
CA ASN A 34 3.93 -2.63 -4.41
C ASN A 34 3.85 -1.45 -5.40
N LYS A 35 4.73 -1.50 -6.41
CA LYS A 35 4.83 -0.48 -7.45
C LYS A 35 3.46 -0.32 -8.09
N GLN A 36 3.00 0.92 -8.10
CA GLN A 36 1.67 1.37 -8.52
C GLN A 36 1.22 0.65 -9.80
N THR A 37 0.46 -0.43 -9.66
CA THR A 37 -0.24 -1.06 -10.77
C THR A 37 -1.52 -0.29 -10.97
N THR A 38 -1.66 0.36 -12.13
CA THR A 38 -2.98 0.72 -12.65
C THR A 38 -3.78 -0.56 -12.72
N LEU A 39 -4.66 -0.78 -11.74
CA LEU A 39 -5.54 -1.96 -11.67
C LEU A 39 -6.50 -1.89 -12.85
N THR A 40 -6.17 -2.60 -13.93
CA THR A 40 -7.11 -2.86 -15.04
C THR A 40 -8.14 -3.91 -14.66
N ASP A 41 -7.80 -4.80 -13.71
CA ASP A 41 -8.68 -5.80 -13.12
C ASP A 41 -9.01 -5.45 -11.65
N THR A 42 -10.29 -5.57 -11.26
CA THR A 42 -10.81 -5.31 -9.90
C THR A 42 -10.48 -6.44 -8.90
N ASN A 43 -9.43 -7.23 -9.15
CA ASN A 43 -9.05 -8.31 -8.26
C ASN A 43 -8.05 -7.82 -7.20
N ILE A 44 -8.47 -7.84 -5.94
CA ILE A 44 -7.69 -7.35 -4.80
C ILE A 44 -7.31 -8.55 -3.91
N THR A 45 -6.04 -8.93 -3.93
CA THR A 45 -5.50 -9.94 -2.99
C THR A 45 -5.16 -9.30 -1.65
N LEU A 46 -5.48 -10.01 -0.57
CA LEU A 46 -5.17 -9.64 0.82
C LEU A 46 -4.44 -10.79 1.51
N ASN A 47 -3.31 -10.49 2.13
CA ASN A 47 -2.67 -11.38 3.10
C ASN A 47 -3.42 -11.33 4.44
N PRO A 48 -3.28 -12.33 5.32
CA PRO A 48 -3.85 -12.29 6.66
C PRO A 48 -3.50 -10.99 7.39
N MET A 49 -4.50 -10.39 8.05
CA MET A 49 -4.40 -9.08 8.74
C MET A 49 -4.04 -7.87 7.85
N GLN A 50 -4.01 -8.00 6.53
CA GLN A 50 -3.77 -6.88 5.62
C GLN A 50 -5.04 -6.06 5.41
N ILE A 51 -4.93 -4.73 5.57
CA ILE A 51 -5.98 -3.77 5.25
C ILE A 51 -5.51 -2.93 4.07
N ARG A 52 -6.32 -2.84 3.01
CA ARG A 52 -6.06 -2.01 1.83
C ARG A 52 -7.18 -0.97 1.68
N THR A 53 -6.80 0.26 1.33
CA THR A 53 -7.71 1.40 1.24
C THR A 53 -7.66 1.99 -0.16
N PHE A 54 -8.82 2.18 -0.78
CA PHE A 54 -8.91 2.67 -2.16
C PHE A 54 -9.85 3.87 -2.27
N ARG A 55 -9.47 4.85 -3.08
CA ARG A 55 -10.37 5.90 -3.55
C ARG A 55 -10.88 5.51 -4.94
N VAL A 56 -12.20 5.38 -5.08
CA VAL A 56 -12.86 4.99 -6.33
C VAL A 56 -13.65 6.17 -6.87
N THR A 57 -13.45 6.48 -8.14
CA THR A 57 -14.28 7.41 -8.90
C THR A 57 -15.22 6.60 -9.79
N LEU A 58 -16.52 6.74 -9.54
CA LEU A 58 -17.61 6.18 -10.35
C LEU A 58 -17.89 7.15 -11.51
N ALA A 59 -18.19 6.60 -12.69
CA ALA A 59 -18.60 7.36 -13.87
C ALA A 59 -20.11 7.50 -13.92
#